data_AF-A0A930DW37-F1
#
_entry.id   AF-A0A930DW37-F1
#
_cell.length_a   1.000
_cell.length_b   1.000
_cell.length_c   1.000
_cell.angle_alpha   90.00
_cell.angle_beta   90.00
_cell.angle_gamma   90.00
#
_symmetry.space_group_name_H-M   'P 1'
#
loop_
_entity.id
_entity.type
_entity.pdbx_description
1 polymer ?
#
loop_
_entity_poly.entity_id
_entity_poly.type
_entity_poly.pdbx_seq_one_letter_code
_entity_poly.pdbx_strand_id
1 'polypeptide(L)'
;MERRLRGRNPNRKYDFFYIGIGLVISIMAIFALTKPEENQVLFPFIFFFAAILRVVYVLQGREEGKKRLLSLFVGILLLLLSIITGMSLWR
;
A
#
# COMPACT_ATOMS: atom_id res chain seq x y z
N MET A 1 4.17 -37.37 -16.22
CA MET A 1 3.70 -36.08 -16.75
C MET A 1 4.27 -34.95 -15.90
N GLU A 2 5.49 -34.52 -16.26
CA GLU A 2 6.17 -33.38 -15.64
C GLU A 2 5.44 -32.09 -16.02
N ARG A 3 4.55 -31.62 -15.14
CA ARG A 3 3.99 -30.28 -15.27
C ARG A 3 5.04 -29.28 -14.80
N ARG A 4 5.91 -28.95 -15.76
CA ARG A 4 6.57 -27.66 -15.98
C ARG A 4 6.64 -26.81 -14.70
N LEU A 5 7.84 -26.82 -14.10
CA LEU A 5 8.36 -25.75 -13.25
C LEU A 5 8.20 -24.43 -14.01
N ARG A 6 7.00 -23.85 -13.94
CA ARG A 6 6.69 -22.56 -14.55
C ARG A 6 7.53 -21.57 -13.77
N GLY A 7 8.59 -21.09 -14.41
CA GLY A 7 9.61 -20.22 -13.86
C GLY A 7 8.97 -19.15 -12.97
N ARG A 8 8.98 -19.40 -11.66
CA ARG A 8 8.86 -18.36 -10.66
C ARG A 8 10.20 -17.65 -10.75
N ASN A 9 10.35 -16.74 -11.70
CA ASN A 9 11.36 -15.71 -11.58
C ASN A 9 10.85 -14.84 -10.42
N PRO A 10 11.39 -14.98 -9.19
CA PRO A 10 10.97 -14.11 -8.11
C PRO A 10 11.38 -12.72 -8.58
N ASN A 11 10.40 -11.87 -8.83
CA ASN A 11 10.60 -10.54 -9.38
C ASN A 11 11.20 -9.65 -8.27
N ARG A 12 12.47 -9.94 -7.91
CA ARG A 12 13.23 -9.36 -6.78
C ARG A 12 13.21 -7.84 -6.80
N LYS A 13 13.09 -7.23 -8.00
CA LYS A 13 12.99 -5.77 -8.17
C LYS A 13 11.84 -5.16 -7.38
N TYR A 14 10.69 -5.83 -7.31
CA TYR A 14 9.53 -5.28 -6.62
C TYR A 14 9.62 -5.46 -5.11
N ASP A 15 10.32 -6.48 -4.61
CA ASP A 15 10.49 -6.68 -3.17
C ASP A 15 11.25 -5.52 -2.51
N PHE A 16 12.31 -5.01 -3.16
CA PHE A 16 13.00 -3.80 -2.69
C PHE A 16 12.11 -2.55 -2.71
N PHE A 17 11.21 -2.44 -3.69
CA PHE A 17 10.26 -1.33 -3.78
C PHE A 17 9.23 -1.38 -2.64
N TYR A 18 8.73 -2.58 -2.30
CA TYR A 18 7.83 -2.77 -1.15
C TYR A 18 8.52 -2.41 0.17
N ILE A 19 9.77 -2.83 0.36
CA ILE A 19 10.55 -2.50 1.55
C ILE A 19 10.81 -0.99 1.62
N GLY A 20 11.20 -0.37 0.50
CA GLY A 20 11.47 1.05 0.43
C GLY A 20 10.23 1.91 0.73
N ILE A 21 9.09 1.61 0.09
CA ILE A 21 7.86 2.35 0.38
C ILE A 21 7.35 2.04 1.80
N GLY A 22 7.46 0.79 2.26
CA GLY A 22 7.13 0.45 3.64
C GLY A 22 7.90 1.32 4.64
N LEU A 23 9.19 1.53 4.41
CA LEU A 23 10.04 2.39 5.23
C LEU A 23 9.61 3.86 5.16
N VAL A 24 9.30 4.39 3.96
CA VAL A 24 8.79 5.76 3.80
C VAL A 24 7.49 5.96 4.57
N ILE A 25 6.54 5.02 4.43
CA ILE A 25 5.28 5.02 5.17
C ILE A 25 5.54 5.00 6.68
N SER A 26 6.48 4.17 7.16
CA SER A 26 6.84 4.12 8.58
C SER A 26 7.41 5.45 9.10
N ILE A 27 8.31 6.09 8.35
CA ILE A 27 8.87 7.39 8.74
C ILE A 27 7.77 8.45 8.81
N MET A 28 6.90 8.52 7.80
CA MET A 28 5.76 9.43 7.79
C MET A 28 4.82 9.17 8.98
N ALA A 29 4.58 7.90 9.32
CA ALA A 29 3.76 7.54 10.47
C ALA A 29 4.39 7.98 11.79
N ILE A 30 5.70 7.84 11.96
CA ILE A 30 6.41 8.33 13.15
C ILE A 30 6.25 9.84 13.29
N PHE A 31 6.44 10.61 12.21
CA PHE A 31 6.25 12.07 12.24
C PHE A 31 4.80 12.48 12.51
N ALA A 32 3.84 11.79 11.90
CA ALA A 32 2.41 12.01 12.10
C ALA A 32 1.99 11.74 13.55
N LEU A 33 2.54 10.70 14.18
CA LEU A 33 2.26 10.34 15.57
C LEU A 33 3.00 11.23 16.59
N THR A 34 4.19 11.74 16.25
CA THR A 34 5.00 12.55 17.17
C THR A 34 4.52 14.01 17.24
N LYS A 35 4.11 14.58 16.10
CA LYS A 35 3.60 15.97 16.02
C LYS A 35 2.32 16.01 15.18
N PRO A 36 1.21 15.43 15.68
CA PRO A 36 -0.01 15.35 14.90
C PRO A 36 -0.51 16.73 14.47
N GLU A 37 -0.48 17.74 15.34
CA GLU A 37 -1.02 19.08 15.01
C GLU A 37 -0.34 19.77 13.81
N GLU A 38 0.95 19.52 13.59
CA GLU A 38 1.72 20.09 12.47
C GLU A 38 1.76 19.15 11.25
N ASN A 39 1.68 17.84 11.49
CA ASN A 39 1.93 16.80 10.49
C ASN A 39 0.72 15.92 10.19
N GLN A 40 -0.49 16.33 10.56
CA GLN A 40 -1.69 15.54 10.30
C GLN A 40 -1.82 15.22 8.79
N VAL A 41 -1.35 16.11 7.89
CA VAL A 41 -1.35 15.91 6.42
C VAL A 41 -0.63 14.65 5.97
N LEU A 42 0.26 14.09 6.80
CA LEU A 42 0.95 12.84 6.51
C LEU A 42 0.02 11.62 6.61
N PHE A 43 -1.04 11.64 7.43
CA PHE A 43 -1.98 10.52 7.53
C PHE A 43 -2.65 10.19 6.18
N PRO A 44 -3.25 11.15 5.45
CA PRO A 44 -3.75 10.93 4.09
C PRO A 44 -2.71 10.29 3.18
N PHE A 45 -1.47 10.79 3.19
CA PHE A 45 -0.41 10.29 2.33
C PHE A 45 0.00 8.86 2.68
N ILE A 46 0.09 8.49 3.97
CA ILE A 46 0.36 7.12 4.43
C ILE A 46 -0.66 6.14 3.84
N PHE A 47 -1.95 6.44 3.99
CA PHE A 47 -3.02 5.59 3.45
C PHE A 47 -3.01 5.55 1.92
N PHE A 48 -2.68 6.66 1.27
CA PHE A 48 -2.54 6.73 -0.19
C PHE A 48 -1.41 5.84 -0.71
N PHE A 49 -0.21 5.92 -0.12
CA PHE A 49 0.91 5.06 -0.48
C PHE A 49 0.61 3.58 -0.22
N ALA A 50 -0.08 3.27 0.88
CA ALA A 50 -0.54 1.91 1.18
C ALA A 50 -1.51 1.38 0.10
N ALA A 51 -2.43 2.22 -0.40
CA ALA A 51 -3.33 1.85 -1.48
C ALA A 51 -2.58 1.60 -2.79
N ILE A 52 -1.60 2.44 -3.13
CA ILE A 52 -0.73 2.22 -4.31
C ILE A 52 -0.03 0.87 -4.21
N LEU A 53 0.54 0.52 -3.05
CA LEU A 53 1.18 -0.78 -2.82
C LEU A 53 0.23 -1.94 -3.10
N ARG A 54 -1.01 -1.81 -2.64
CA ARG A 54 -2.05 -2.82 -2.80
C ARG A 54 -2.43 -3.02 -4.27
N VAL A 55 -2.60 -1.93 -5.02
CA VAL A 55 -2.87 -1.98 -6.47
C VAL A 55 -1.69 -2.58 -7.23
N VAL A 56 -0.46 -2.14 -6.93
CA VAL A 56 0.76 -2.67 -7.55
C VAL A 56 0.93 -4.16 -7.25
N TYR A 57 0.50 -4.63 -6.07
CA TYR A 57 0.56 -6.04 -5.69
C TYR A 57 -0.40 -6.90 -6.53
N VAL A 58 -1.60 -6.39 -6.76
CA VAL A 58 -2.59 -7.01 -7.65
C VAL A 58 -2.12 -7.01 -9.12
N LEU A 59 -1.56 -5.90 -9.60
CA LEU A 59 -1.06 -5.76 -10.98
C LEU A 59 0.12 -6.70 -11.28
N GLN A 60 0.94 -7.03 -10.27
CA GLN A 60 2.01 -8.02 -10.41
C GLN A 60 1.50 -9.46 -10.55
N GLY A 61 0.19 -9.70 -10.46
CA GLY A 61 -0.39 -11.05 -10.51
C GLY A 61 -0.01 -11.89 -9.31
N ARG A 62 0.38 -11.28 -8.18
CA ARG A 62 0.72 -12.00 -6.94
C ARG A 62 -0.51 -12.59 -6.25
N GLU A 63 -1.72 -12.21 -6.67
CA GLU A 63 -2.99 -12.73 -6.18
C GLU A 63 -3.91 -13.13 -7.32
N GLU A 64 -4.49 -14.33 -7.21
CA GLU A 64 -5.47 -14.87 -8.15
C GLU A 64 -6.83 -15.09 -7.46
N GLY A 65 -7.91 -14.98 -8.24
CA GLY A 65 -9.28 -15.25 -7.79
C GLY A 65 -9.76 -14.32 -6.65
N LYS A 66 -10.31 -14.91 -5.59
CA LYS A 66 -10.93 -14.18 -4.47
C LYS A 66 -9.95 -13.26 -3.72
N LYS A 67 -8.65 -13.60 -3.68
CA LYS A 67 -7.62 -12.80 -3.01
C LYS A 67 -7.39 -11.47 -3.72
N ARG A 68 -7.47 -11.46 -5.06
CA ARG A 68 -7.37 -10.25 -5.87
C ARG A 68 -8.50 -9.26 -5.57
N LEU A 69 -9.74 -9.76 -5.46
CA LEU A 69 -10.90 -8.95 -5.10
C LEU A 69 -10.77 -8.35 -3.70
N LEU A 70 -10.38 -9.17 -2.71
CA LEU A 70 -10.13 -8.69 -1.34
C LEU A 70 -9.03 -7.62 -1.30
N SER A 71 -7.98 -7.79 -2.09
CA SER A 71 -6.87 -6.85 -2.14
C SER A 71 -7.24 -5.54 -2.78
N LEU A 72 -7.99 -5.57 -3.88
CA LEU A 72 -8.57 -4.35 -4.46
C LEU A 72 -9.54 -3.67 -3.49
N PHE A 73 -10.37 -4.43 -2.79
CA PHE A 73 -11.27 -3.90 -1.76
C PHE A 73 -10.50 -3.19 -0.65
N VAL A 74 -9.42 -3.80 -0.15
CA VAL A 74 -8.53 -3.16 0.85
C VAL A 74 -7.88 -1.90 0.26
N GLY A 75 -7.45 -1.92 -1.00
CA GLY A 75 -6.89 -0.75 -1.67
C GLY A 75 -7.90 0.41 -1.77
N ILE A 76 -9.16 0.11 -2.09
CA ILE A 76 -10.24 1.09 -2.14
C ILE A 76 -10.53 1.63 -0.74
N LEU A 77 -10.59 0.76 0.28
CA LEU A 77 -10.81 1.18 1.66
C LEU A 77 -9.70 2.12 2.15
N LEU A 78 -8.44 1.81 1.82
CA LEU A 78 -7.29 2.67 2.13
C LEU A 78 -7.37 4.02 1.40
N LEU A 79 -7.82 4.05 0.14
CA LEU A 79 -8.06 5.30 -0.58
C LEU A 79 -9.16 6.14 0.07
N LEU A 80 -10.26 5.52 0.47
CA LEU A 80 -11.34 6.22 1.17
C LEU A 80 -10.85 6.78 2.49
N LEU A 81 -10.08 6.00 3.27
CA LEU A 81 -9.46 6.47 4.51
C LEU A 81 -8.53 7.66 4.26
N SER A 82 -7.72 7.62 3.20
CA SER A 82 -6.86 8.75 2.80
C SER A 82 -7.66 10.03 2.58
N ILE A 83 -8.77 9.94 1.84
CA ILE A 83 -9.64 11.09 1.55
C ILE A 83 -10.31 11.59 2.85
N ILE A 84 -10.85 10.68 3.66
CA ILE A 84 -11.52 11.02 4.93
C ILE A 84 -10.55 11.73 5.86
N THR A 85 -9.33 11.21 6.02
CA THR A 85 -8.34 11.87 6.87
C THR A 85 -7.91 13.22 6.31
N GLY A 86 -7.83 13.35 4.98
CA GLY A 86 -7.49 14.61 4.31
C GLY A 86 -8.56 15.68 4.48
N MET A 87 -9.83 15.27 4.48
CA MET A 87 -10.95 16.19 4.74
C MET A 87 -11.06 16.53 6.23
N SER A 88 -10.82 15.57 7.12
CA SER A 88 -10.84 15.81 8.58
C SER A 88 -9.80 16.83 9.05
N LEU A 89 -8.73 16.97 8.28
CA LEU A 89 -7.62 17.91 8.46
C LEU A 89 -7.95 19.35 8.11
N TRP A 90 -8.91 19.56 7.21
CA TRP A 90 -9.34 20.87 6.77
C TRP A 90 -10.39 21.48 7.71
N ARG A 91 -10.66 20.84 8.84
CA ARG A 91 -11.62 21.29 9.85
C ARG A 91 -10.92 21.54 11.17
#